data_AF-A0AAC9VBX7-F1
#
_entry.id   AF-A0AAC9VBX7-F1
#
_cell.length_a   1.000
_cell.length_b   1.000
_cell.length_c   1.000
_cell.angle_alpha   90.00
_cell.angle_beta   90.00
_cell.angle_gamma   90.00
#
_symmetry.space_group_name_H-M   'P 1'
#
loop_
_entity.id
_entity.type
_entity.pdbx_description
1 polymer ?
#
loop_
_entity_poly.entity_id
_entity_poly.type
_entity_poly.pdbx_seq_one_letter_code
_entity_poly.pdbx_strand_id
1 'polypeptide(L)'
;MECRTEVSLGGNPEFYDFLTVKLKEFNNEQSLHHREKRKEGAVQPLHIMLTDEEGNWRGGLTAQVIWGWLEIGYFWLEEGVRGQGTGSDLLAQAETLARQMGASRSKVTTFSFQAREFYEKLGYEVVGEIKDYPPGNSYYFLVKMLQE
;
A
#
# COMPACT_ATOMS: atom_id res chain seq x y z
N MET A 1 14.06 38.02 10.65
CA MET A 1 13.07 37.90 9.56
C MET A 1 11.71 37.73 10.20
N GLU A 2 10.73 38.57 9.90
CA GLU A 2 9.37 38.40 10.43
C GLU A 2 8.59 37.44 9.55
N CYS A 3 8.01 36.41 10.17
CA CYS A 3 7.11 35.47 9.50
C CYS A 3 5.66 35.83 9.82
N ARG A 4 4.74 35.57 8.88
CA ARG A 4 3.29 35.69 9.07
C ARG A 4 2.62 34.38 8.67
N THR A 5 1.46 34.10 9.27
CA THR A 5 0.65 32.92 8.97
C THR A 5 -0.59 33.32 8.18
N GLU A 6 -0.92 32.55 7.15
CA GLU A 6 -2.14 32.69 6.37
C GLU A 6 -2.85 31.34 6.30
N VAL A 7 -4.17 31.35 6.24
CA VAL A 7 -5.00 30.14 6.16
C VAL A 7 -5.79 30.17 4.86
N SER A 8 -5.68 29.10 4.08
CA SER A 8 -6.54 28.85 2.91
C SER A 8 -7.35 27.58 3.15
N LEU A 9 -8.66 27.64 2.91
CA LEU A 9 -9.58 26.51 3.02
C LEU A 9 -9.87 25.86 1.66
N GLY A 10 -9.44 26.48 0.56
CA GLY A 10 -9.52 25.92 -0.79
C GLY A 10 -8.27 25.11 -1.15
N GLY A 11 -8.35 24.33 -2.23
CA GLY A 11 -7.17 23.68 -2.80
C GLY A 11 -6.12 24.71 -3.20
N ASN A 12 -4.87 24.51 -2.77
CA ASN A 12 -3.74 25.34 -3.15
C ASN A 12 -2.61 24.43 -3.69
N PRO A 13 -2.67 24.04 -4.98
CA PRO A 13 -1.71 23.12 -5.57
C PRO A 13 -0.27 23.65 -5.53
N GLU A 14 -0.07 24.95 -5.75
CA GLU A 14 1.26 25.57 -5.72
C GLU A 14 1.91 25.46 -4.35
N PHE A 15 1.16 25.75 -3.28
CA PHE A 15 1.64 25.60 -1.91
C PHE A 15 1.87 24.13 -1.52
N TYR A 16 0.99 23.23 -1.96
CA TYR A 16 1.16 21.80 -1.77
C TYR A 16 2.44 21.29 -2.44
N ASP A 17 2.71 21.72 -3.67
CA ASP A 17 3.91 21.38 -4.42
C ASP A 17 5.16 21.94 -3.75
N PHE A 18 5.14 23.20 -3.30
CA PHE A 18 6.21 23.82 -2.54
C PHE A 18 6.59 22.98 -1.30
N LEU A 19 5.61 22.64 -0.45
CA LEU A 19 5.85 21.84 0.74
C LEU A 19 6.34 20.43 0.39
N THR A 20 5.75 19.82 -0.64
CA THR A 20 6.14 18.49 -1.10
C THR A 20 7.60 18.48 -1.58
N VAL A 21 8.03 19.49 -2.34
CA VAL A 21 9.43 19.63 -2.77
C VAL A 21 10.35 19.79 -1.56
N LYS A 22 10.04 20.70 -0.63
CA LYS A 22 10.90 20.94 0.54
C LYS A 22 11.01 19.73 1.46
N LEU A 23 9.91 19.03 1.70
CA LEU A 23 9.92 17.80 2.49
C LEU A 23 10.67 16.67 1.76
N LYS A 24 10.54 16.57 0.43
CA LYS A 24 11.31 15.59 -0.36
C LYS A 24 12.81 15.89 -0.28
N GLU A 25 13.23 17.14 -0.45
CA GLU A 25 14.63 17.58 -0.32
C GLU A 25 15.19 17.20 1.05
N PHE A 26 14.50 17.62 2.12
CA PHE A 26 14.89 17.30 3.49
C PHE A 26 14.99 15.78 3.72
N ASN A 27 13.99 15.01 3.32
CA ASN A 27 14.00 13.55 3.49
C ASN A 27 15.14 12.87 2.72
N ASN A 28 15.51 13.38 1.54
CA ASN A 28 16.62 12.85 0.77
C ASN A 28 17.98 13.12 1.44
N GLU A 29 18.11 14.23 2.17
CA GLU A 29 19.29 14.52 2.99
C GLU A 29 19.37 13.62 4.22
N GLN A 30 18.22 13.39 4.89
CA GLN A 30 18.17 12.63 6.13
C GLN A 30 18.18 11.10 5.94
N SER A 31 17.76 10.60 4.78
CA SER A 31 17.57 9.17 4.56
C SER A 31 18.07 8.75 3.18
N LEU A 32 19.11 7.90 3.17
CA LEU A 32 19.60 7.26 1.95
C LEU A 32 18.45 6.57 1.19
N HIS A 33 17.59 5.81 1.88
CA HIS A 33 16.45 5.15 1.25
C HIS A 33 15.49 6.13 0.56
N HIS A 34 15.26 7.31 1.13
CA HIS A 34 14.42 8.35 0.51
C HIS A 34 15.05 8.96 -0.73
N ARG A 35 16.37 9.13 -0.72
CA ARG A 35 17.13 9.59 -1.89
C ARG A 35 17.16 8.52 -2.99
N GLU A 36 17.44 7.27 -2.62
CA GLU A 36 17.57 6.16 -3.57
C GLU A 36 16.24 5.81 -4.24
N LYS A 37 15.10 5.92 -3.54
CA LYS A 37 13.78 5.70 -4.17
C LYS A 37 13.43 6.68 -5.29
N ARG A 38 14.22 7.74 -5.50
CA ARG A 38 14.03 8.71 -6.58
C ARG A 38 14.63 8.26 -7.90
N LYS A 39 15.49 7.24 -7.87
CA LYS A 39 16.10 6.67 -9.07
C LYS A 39 15.06 5.89 -9.88
N GLU A 40 15.23 5.89 -11.19
CA GLU A 40 14.42 5.10 -12.10
C GLU A 40 14.44 3.62 -11.68
N GLY A 41 13.27 2.98 -11.65
CA GLY A 41 13.12 1.58 -11.25
C GLY A 41 13.30 1.25 -9.76
N ALA A 42 13.57 2.24 -8.89
CA ALA A 42 13.72 1.99 -7.45
C ALA A 42 12.39 1.65 -6.74
N VAL A 43 11.27 2.07 -7.33
CA VAL A 43 9.92 1.64 -6.96
C VAL A 43 9.42 0.76 -8.08
N GLN A 44 9.14 -0.51 -7.78
CA GLN A 44 8.79 -1.49 -8.78
C GLN A 44 7.29 -1.81 -8.68
N PRO A 45 6.45 -1.45 -9.67
CA PRO A 45 5.03 -1.75 -9.63
C PRO A 45 4.77 -3.25 -9.79
N LEU A 46 3.71 -3.75 -9.15
CA LEU A 46 3.25 -5.12 -9.24
C LEU A 46 1.73 -5.14 -9.38
N HIS A 47 1.25 -5.75 -10.47
CA HIS A 47 -0.18 -5.89 -10.76
C HIS A 47 -0.49 -7.34 -11.07
N ILE A 48 -1.47 -7.91 -10.37
CA ILE A 48 -2.01 -9.23 -10.66
C ILE A 48 -3.48 -9.05 -11.00
N MET A 49 -3.85 -9.42 -12.22
CA MET A 49 -5.19 -9.22 -12.77
C MET A 49 -5.88 -10.58 -12.87
N LEU A 50 -7.10 -10.67 -12.34
CA LEU A 50 -7.98 -11.80 -12.54
C LEU A 50 -8.90 -11.46 -13.72
N THR A 51 -8.76 -12.20 -14.82
CA THR A 51 -9.51 -11.97 -16.06
C THR A 51 -10.25 -13.25 -16.44
N ASP A 52 -11.49 -13.14 -16.91
CA ASP A 52 -12.24 -14.29 -17.44
C ASP A 52 -11.91 -14.60 -18.91
N GLU A 53 -12.52 -15.64 -19.45
CA GLU A 53 -12.30 -16.11 -20.84
C GLU A 53 -12.72 -15.07 -21.90
N GLU A 54 -13.60 -14.13 -21.54
CA GLU A 54 -14.05 -13.05 -22.42
C GLU A 54 -13.14 -11.81 -22.35
N GLY A 55 -12.15 -11.81 -21.46
CA GLY A 55 -11.22 -10.69 -21.29
C GLY A 55 -11.68 -9.64 -20.27
N ASN A 56 -12.74 -9.90 -19.50
CA ASN A 56 -13.22 -8.95 -18.49
C ASN A 56 -12.44 -9.10 -17.17
N TRP A 57 -12.13 -7.98 -16.53
CA TRP A 57 -11.51 -8.01 -15.20
C TRP A 57 -12.54 -8.36 -14.13
N ARG A 58 -12.27 -9.46 -13.41
CA ARG A 58 -13.09 -9.99 -12.31
C ARG A 58 -12.49 -9.65 -10.93
N GLY A 59 -11.35 -8.96 -10.92
CA GLY A 59 -10.65 -8.52 -9.73
C GLY A 59 -9.15 -8.48 -9.93
N GLY A 60 -8.43 -8.33 -8.83
CA GLY A 60 -6.97 -8.29 -8.85
C GLY A 60 -6.39 -7.50 -7.69
N LEU A 61 -5.07 -7.37 -7.73
CA LEU A 61 -4.26 -6.68 -6.73
C LEU A 61 -3.29 -5.73 -7.42
N THR A 62 -3.20 -4.50 -6.90
CA THR A 62 -2.11 -3.56 -7.19
C THR A 62 -1.21 -3.43 -5.97
N ALA A 63 0.09 -3.37 -6.23
CA ALA A 63 1.10 -3.19 -5.21
C ALA A 63 2.36 -2.55 -5.82
N GLN A 64 3.30 -2.26 -4.94
CA GLN A 64 4.65 -1.87 -5.32
C GLN A 64 5.66 -2.53 -4.39
N VAL A 65 6.85 -2.81 -4.91
CA VAL A 65 8.01 -3.19 -4.12
C VAL A 65 8.93 -1.99 -3.97
N ILE A 66 9.14 -1.57 -2.73
CA ILE A 66 9.97 -0.42 -2.37
C ILE A 66 10.64 -0.67 -1.02
N TRP A 67 11.92 -0.30 -0.90
CA TRP A 67 12.69 -0.44 0.35
C TRP A 67 12.75 -1.86 0.95
N GLY A 68 12.57 -2.90 0.13
CA GLY A 68 12.48 -4.28 0.61
C GLY A 68 11.12 -4.64 1.22
N TRP A 69 10.08 -3.88 0.91
CA TRP A 69 8.70 -4.13 1.31
C TRP A 69 7.78 -4.29 0.10
N LEU A 70 6.88 -5.26 0.16
CA LEU A 70 5.65 -5.28 -0.62
C LEU A 70 4.65 -4.31 0.04
N GLU A 71 4.23 -3.29 -0.67
CA GLU A 71 3.17 -2.39 -0.25
C GLU A 71 1.92 -2.65 -1.09
N ILE A 72 0.91 -3.29 -0.49
CA ILE A 72 -0.37 -3.59 -1.15
C ILE A 72 -1.20 -2.31 -1.18
N GLY A 73 -1.65 -1.92 -2.38
CA GLY A 73 -2.47 -0.75 -2.62
C GLY A 73 -3.95 -1.11 -2.66
N TYR A 74 -4.41 -1.62 -3.80
CA TYR A 74 -5.79 -2.06 -3.99
C TYR A 74 -5.85 -3.57 -4.10
N PHE A 75 -6.81 -4.18 -3.43
CA PHE A 75 -7.13 -5.59 -3.59
C PHE A 75 -8.64 -5.77 -3.54
N TRP A 76 -9.20 -6.25 -4.65
CA TRP A 76 -10.63 -6.48 -4.76
C TRP A 76 -10.91 -7.67 -5.66
N LEU A 77 -11.99 -8.37 -5.34
CA LEU A 77 -12.53 -9.47 -6.11
C LEU A 77 -14.02 -9.26 -6.31
N GLU A 78 -14.54 -9.62 -7.47
CA GLU A 78 -15.97 -9.70 -7.68
C GLU A 78 -16.60 -10.74 -6.76
N GLU A 79 -17.84 -10.50 -6.32
CA GLU A 79 -18.55 -11.35 -5.36
C GLU A 79 -18.60 -12.82 -5.78
N GLY A 80 -18.88 -13.11 -7.06
CA GLY A 80 -19.02 -14.49 -7.58
C GLY A 80 -17.74 -15.33 -7.51
N VAL A 81 -16.56 -14.71 -7.34
CA VAL A 81 -15.27 -15.40 -7.24
C VAL A 81 -14.69 -15.37 -5.81
N ARG A 82 -15.44 -14.86 -4.83
CA ARG A 82 -15.04 -14.88 -3.42
C ARG A 82 -15.35 -16.23 -2.77
N GLY A 83 -14.69 -16.49 -1.63
CA GLY A 83 -14.93 -17.69 -0.83
C GLY A 83 -14.34 -18.99 -1.41
N GLN A 84 -13.66 -18.92 -2.56
CA GLN A 84 -13.11 -20.07 -3.28
C GLN A 84 -11.57 -20.17 -3.18
N GLY A 85 -10.95 -19.40 -2.29
CA GLY A 85 -9.49 -19.36 -2.14
C GLY A 85 -8.76 -18.38 -3.08
N THR A 86 -9.43 -17.86 -4.12
CA THR A 86 -8.85 -16.94 -5.12
C THR A 86 -8.10 -15.75 -4.51
N GLY A 87 -8.62 -15.15 -3.44
CA GLY A 87 -7.94 -14.04 -2.76
C GLY A 87 -6.62 -14.48 -2.11
N SER A 88 -6.61 -15.65 -1.49
CA SER A 88 -5.39 -16.20 -0.89
C SER A 88 -4.33 -16.51 -1.96
N ASP A 89 -4.75 -17.05 -3.10
CA ASP A 89 -3.85 -17.39 -4.21
C ASP A 89 -3.20 -16.14 -4.83
N LEU A 90 -4.00 -15.10 -5.09
CA LEU A 90 -3.50 -13.82 -5.60
C LEU A 90 -2.52 -13.17 -4.62
N LEU A 91 -2.83 -13.22 -3.32
CA LEU A 91 -1.93 -12.67 -2.30
C LEU A 91 -0.62 -13.46 -2.23
N ALA A 92 -0.67 -14.79 -2.24
CA ALA A 92 0.50 -15.64 -2.23
C ALA A 92 1.38 -15.43 -3.47
N GLN A 93 0.77 -15.22 -4.63
CA GLN A 93 1.48 -14.88 -5.87
C GLN A 93 2.17 -13.52 -5.75
N ALA A 94 1.49 -12.50 -5.22
CA ALA A 94 2.09 -11.19 -4.97
C ALA A 94 3.27 -11.27 -4.01
N GLU A 95 3.13 -12.01 -2.91
CA GLU A 95 4.20 -12.23 -1.92
C GLU A 95 5.41 -12.93 -2.54
N THR A 96 5.19 -13.93 -3.39
CA THR A 96 6.26 -14.67 -4.08
C THR A 96 7.01 -13.78 -5.07
N LEU A 97 6.30 -13.04 -5.92
CA LEU A 97 6.92 -12.10 -6.85
C LEU A 97 7.67 -11.00 -6.09
N ALA A 98 7.10 -10.48 -5.00
CA ALA A 98 7.76 -9.47 -4.20
C ALA A 98 9.07 -9.95 -3.59
N ARG A 99 9.14 -11.21 -3.13
CA ARG A 99 10.40 -11.83 -2.67
C ARG A 99 11.45 -11.86 -3.77
N GLN A 100 11.07 -12.24 -4.99
CA GLN A 100 11.97 -12.23 -6.16
C GLN A 100 12.47 -10.81 -6.49
N MET A 101 11.68 -9.79 -6.17
CA MET A 101 12.01 -8.37 -6.32
C MET A 101 12.78 -7.79 -5.11
N GLY A 102 13.12 -8.62 -4.12
CA GLY A 102 13.92 -8.23 -2.95
C GLY A 102 13.10 -7.81 -1.72
N ALA A 103 11.79 -8.06 -1.68
CA ALA A 103 10.99 -7.81 -0.50
C ALA A 103 11.17 -8.90 0.57
N SER A 104 11.36 -8.49 1.82
CA SER A 104 11.40 -9.38 2.99
C SER A 104 10.17 -9.23 3.90
N ARG A 105 9.33 -8.24 3.61
CA ARG A 105 8.15 -7.89 4.39
C ARG A 105 7.03 -7.43 3.48
N SER A 106 5.80 -7.59 3.93
CA SER A 106 4.61 -7.04 3.29
C SER A 106 3.86 -6.15 4.27
N LYS A 107 3.27 -5.07 3.77
CA LYS A 107 2.37 -4.21 4.53
C LYS A 107 1.08 -3.97 3.75
N VAL A 108 0.00 -3.84 4.50
CA VAL A 108 -1.32 -3.46 3.98
C VAL A 108 -2.06 -2.64 5.03
N THR A 109 -2.95 -1.78 4.56
CA THR A 109 -3.91 -1.10 5.41
C THR A 109 -5.33 -1.47 5.00
N THR A 110 -6.22 -1.65 5.97
CA THR A 110 -7.61 -2.07 5.70
C THR A 110 -8.56 -1.58 6.79
N PHE A 111 -9.82 -1.32 6.43
CA PHE A 111 -10.86 -0.99 7.41
C PHE A 111 -11.47 -2.25 8.06
N SER A 112 -12.11 -2.07 9.22
CA SER A 112 -12.85 -3.12 9.94
C SER A 112 -13.93 -3.82 9.12
N PHE A 113 -14.61 -3.08 8.23
CA PHE A 113 -15.64 -3.62 7.33
C PHE A 113 -15.07 -4.27 6.06
N GLN A 114 -13.76 -4.20 5.86
CA GLN A 114 -13.07 -4.86 4.75
C GLN A 114 -12.54 -6.22 5.22
N ALA A 115 -11.24 -6.48 5.01
CA ALA A 115 -10.69 -7.83 4.98
C ALA A 115 -9.63 -8.05 6.07
N ARG A 116 -9.77 -7.43 7.26
CA ARG A 116 -8.81 -7.59 8.37
C ARG A 116 -8.55 -9.07 8.69
N GLU A 117 -9.60 -9.82 8.99
CA GLU A 117 -9.48 -11.24 9.36
C GLU A 117 -8.90 -12.10 8.23
N PHE A 118 -9.12 -11.71 6.97
CA PHE A 118 -8.54 -12.39 5.81
C PHE A 118 -7.01 -12.27 5.83
N TYR A 119 -6.45 -11.08 6.09
CA TYR A 119 -5.01 -10.90 6.20
C TYR A 119 -4.44 -11.59 7.44
N GLU A 120 -5.12 -11.49 8.59
CA GLU A 120 -4.69 -12.17 9.84
C GLU A 120 -4.59 -13.69 9.66
N LYS A 121 -5.58 -14.31 8.99
CA LYS A 121 -5.54 -15.74 8.65
C LYS A 121 -4.38 -16.13 7.73
N LEU A 122 -3.85 -15.18 6.96
CA LEU A 122 -2.71 -15.37 6.06
C LEU A 122 -1.37 -14.96 6.69
N GLY A 123 -1.34 -14.75 8.01
CA GLY A 123 -0.13 -14.50 8.79
C GLY A 123 0.29 -13.03 8.85
N TYR A 124 -0.60 -12.09 8.53
CA TYR A 124 -0.36 -10.68 8.82
C TYR A 124 -0.71 -10.39 10.28
N GLU A 125 0.11 -9.57 10.92
CA GLU A 125 -0.08 -9.09 12.29
C GLU A 125 -0.50 -7.62 12.29
N VAL A 126 -1.47 -7.27 13.14
CA VAL A 126 -1.87 -5.87 13.35
C VAL A 126 -0.76 -5.15 14.12
N VAL A 127 -0.20 -4.12 13.50
CA VAL A 127 0.84 -3.26 14.10
C VAL A 127 0.33 -1.87 14.47
N GLY A 128 -0.91 -1.54 14.08
CA GLY A 128 -1.56 -0.29 14.43
C GLY A 128 -3.06 -0.30 14.14
N GLU A 129 -3.81 0.46 14.93
CA GLU A 129 -5.25 0.68 14.78
C GLU A 129 -5.57 2.15 15.02
N ILE A 130 -6.37 2.75 14.13
CA ILE A 130 -7.06 4.02 14.36
C ILE A 130 -8.54 3.70 14.51
N LYS A 131 -9.06 3.88 15.72
CA LYS A 131 -10.48 3.67 16.01
C LYS A 131 -11.30 4.87 15.54
N ASP A 132 -12.56 4.60 15.23
CA ASP A 132 -13.55 5.60 14.83
C ASP A 132 -13.13 6.42 13.58
N TYR A 133 -12.46 5.75 12.64
CA TYR A 133 -11.98 6.29 11.38
C TYR A 133 -12.34 5.37 10.21
N PRO A 134 -13.35 5.71 9.37
CA PRO A 134 -14.35 6.75 9.62
C PRO A 134 -15.22 6.41 10.85
N PRO A 135 -16.07 7.34 11.34
CA PRO A 135 -16.93 7.07 12.48
C PRO A 135 -17.66 5.73 12.39
N GLY A 136 -17.60 4.96 13.48
CA GLY A 136 -18.14 3.60 13.58
C GLY A 136 -17.24 2.48 13.04
N ASN A 137 -16.06 2.79 12.51
CA ASN A 137 -15.13 1.80 11.93
C ASN A 137 -13.70 2.00 12.44
N SER A 138 -12.89 0.95 12.37
CA SER A 138 -11.45 1.02 12.66
C SER A 138 -10.64 0.90 11.37
N TYR A 139 -9.50 1.57 11.32
CA TYR A 139 -8.50 1.46 10.25
C TYR A 139 -7.24 0.79 10.78
N TYR A 140 -6.85 -0.31 10.16
CA TYR A 140 -5.77 -1.17 10.61
C TYR A 140 -4.55 -1.07 9.72
N PHE A 141 -3.37 -1.16 10.33
CA PHE A 141 -2.09 -1.35 9.67
C PHE A 141 -1.62 -2.77 9.99
N LEU A 142 -1.35 -3.56 8.95
CA LEU A 142 -0.93 -4.93 9.10
C LEU A 142 0.40 -5.19 8.39
N VAL A 143 1.23 -6.04 8.98
CA VAL A 143 2.54 -6.41 8.46
C VAL A 143 2.71 -7.93 8.49
N LYS A 144 3.36 -8.48 7.47
CA LYS A 144 3.80 -9.87 7.44
C LYS A 144 5.28 -9.96 7.11
N MET A 145 6.01 -10.79 7.86
CA MET A 145 7.36 -11.20 7.46
C MET A 145 7.25 -12.21 6.31
N LEU A 146 7.90 -11.93 5.19
CA LEU A 146 7.97 -12.88 4.08
C LEU A 146 9.15 -13.80 4.35
N GLN A 147 8.87 -15.00 4.86
CA GLN A 147 9.89 -16.03 5.09
C GLN A 147 10.50 -16.49 3.75
N GLU A 148 11.73 -17.00 3.79
CA GLU A 148 12.38 -17.66 2.64
C GLU A 148 11.56 -18.86 2.15
#